data_AF-A0A0X3X740-F1
#
_entry.id   AF-A0A0X3X740-F1
#
_cell.length_a   1.000
_cell.length_b   1.000
_cell.length_c   1.000
_cell.angle_alpha   90.00
_cell.angle_beta   90.00
_cell.angle_gamma   90.00
#
_symmetry.space_group_name_H-M   'P 1'
#
loop_
_entity.id
_entity.type
_entity.pdbx_description
1 polymer ?
#
loop_
_entity_poly.entity_id
_entity_poly.type
_entity_poly.pdbx_seq_one_letter_code
_entity_poly.pdbx_strand_id
1 'polypeptide(L)'
;MTQCSAHIRAKPGWFDKMRDDDIVARWTREAIAQGLTEAQVRYVLAELTHYAALRDGRTGIEVSAVDGVWQSDTLVDDDLRARLCAAVRVLEEVPAAELDWHPGSDGQVLDLVHPSLFCLVREVSGGPERAWRNSANRYAKYEFSERFQWLPTDVDVSDDGIAAFRSHVNNVHPENHRELASVLPDVFTRMLPLLENVLTDLRHPRPPRIVADPYGWYDSEPVYPDKAAFSDEEAYAEARRVWHEALEKWWETRRPAVPDAPAFTPPEPPGESARVDLRGRRLQVIVKLATIHLTPDKPEYAGGSWHVEGMLNERIVSTGIYYWDSENITESELSFRAALDDPDYEQNDDDGLREVYGLENDDALNQVLGSASTPAGRCLAFPNVLQHRVGSFRLADPTRPGHRKILAFFLVDPSETIVSTSDVPPQQPWSPTSTMTLAQAKDFREQLMQERKFFVDEHNEQIYERAFSLCEH
;
A
#
# COMPACT_ATOMS: atom_id res chain seq x y z
N MET A 1 12.44 9.58 -13.28
CA MET A 1 11.43 8.97 -14.21
C MET A 1 10.11 8.66 -13.53
N THR A 2 10.06 7.81 -12.49
CA THR A 2 8.83 7.39 -11.79
C THR A 2 7.93 8.56 -11.42
N GLN A 3 8.49 9.60 -10.79
CA GLN A 3 7.76 10.81 -10.39
C GLN A 3 7.15 11.57 -11.58
N CYS A 4 7.84 11.63 -12.72
CA CYS A 4 7.33 12.28 -13.94
C CYS A 4 6.12 11.53 -14.49
N SER A 5 6.22 10.19 -14.61
CA SER A 5 5.12 9.31 -15.02
C SER A 5 3.92 9.45 -14.07
N ALA A 6 4.15 9.38 -12.76
CA ALA A 6 3.13 9.55 -11.72
C ALA A 6 2.43 10.92 -11.82
N HIS A 7 3.18 12.01 -11.95
CA HIS A 7 2.65 13.36 -12.04
C HIS A 7 1.76 13.57 -13.29
N ILE A 8 2.10 12.92 -14.41
CA ILE A 8 1.26 12.95 -15.61
C ILE A 8 -0.02 12.14 -15.38
N ARG A 9 0.09 10.91 -14.84
CA ARG A 9 -1.05 10.02 -14.58
C ARG A 9 -2.02 10.53 -13.52
N ALA A 10 -1.56 11.36 -12.58
CA ALA A 10 -2.41 12.02 -11.60
C ALA A 10 -3.39 13.04 -12.23
N LYS A 11 -3.12 13.53 -13.46
CA LYS A 11 -3.95 14.54 -14.11
C LYS A 11 -5.21 13.89 -14.72
N PRO A 12 -6.40 14.47 -14.54
CA PRO A 12 -7.61 13.96 -15.18
C PRO A 12 -7.47 13.89 -16.70
N GLY A 13 -7.89 12.76 -17.30
CA GLY A 13 -7.88 12.54 -18.75
C GLY A 13 -6.48 12.54 -19.38
N TRP A 14 -5.44 12.21 -18.61
CA TRP A 14 -4.06 12.15 -19.11
C TRP A 14 -3.90 11.20 -20.32
N PHE A 15 -4.65 10.10 -20.35
CA PHE A 15 -4.63 9.09 -21.42
C PHE A 15 -5.21 9.58 -22.75
N ASP A 16 -6.07 10.60 -22.74
CA ASP A 16 -6.52 11.28 -23.95
C ASP A 16 -5.53 12.39 -24.35
N LYS A 17 -5.05 13.14 -23.36
CA LYS A 17 -4.08 14.23 -23.54
C LYS A 17 -2.76 13.75 -24.16
N MET A 18 -2.35 12.51 -23.87
CA MET A 18 -1.14 11.94 -24.46
C MET A 18 -1.23 11.67 -25.97
N ARG A 19 -2.41 11.80 -26.58
CA ARG A 19 -2.62 11.69 -28.03
C ARG A 19 -2.47 13.03 -28.75
N ASP A 20 -2.31 14.12 -28.01
CA ASP A 20 -2.11 15.46 -28.53
C ASP A 20 -0.59 15.77 -28.57
N ASP A 21 -0.06 15.92 -29.79
CA ASP A 21 1.36 16.13 -30.02
C ASP A 21 1.89 17.43 -29.36
N ASP A 22 1.07 18.48 -29.27
CA ASP A 22 1.47 19.74 -28.64
C ASP A 22 1.57 19.59 -27.11
N ILE A 23 0.65 18.80 -26.53
CA ILE A 23 0.70 18.47 -25.10
C ILE A 23 1.92 17.60 -24.80
N VAL A 24 2.16 16.55 -25.60
CA VAL A 24 3.32 15.67 -25.42
C VAL A 24 4.62 16.46 -25.58
N ALA A 25 4.72 17.33 -26.59
CA ALA A 25 5.89 18.18 -26.78
C ALA A 25 6.13 19.14 -25.59
N ARG A 26 5.06 19.63 -24.97
CA ARG A 26 5.16 20.42 -23.73
C ARG A 26 5.67 19.57 -22.56
N TRP A 27 5.11 18.38 -22.33
CA TRP A 27 5.58 17.46 -21.29
C TRP A 27 7.06 17.09 -21.48
N THR A 28 7.49 16.84 -22.71
CA THR A 28 8.90 16.60 -23.05
C THR A 28 9.80 17.76 -22.64
N ARG A 29 9.43 19.00 -23.01
CA ARG A 29 10.21 20.20 -22.63
C ARG A 29 10.27 20.39 -21.12
N GLU A 30 9.14 20.22 -20.43
CA GLU A 30 9.06 20.34 -18.96
C GLU A 30 9.92 19.28 -18.27
N ALA A 31 9.88 18.03 -18.72
CA ALA A 31 10.65 16.93 -18.15
C ALA A 31 12.17 17.13 -18.36
N ILE A 32 12.60 17.56 -19.54
CA ILE A 32 14.02 17.88 -19.80
C ILE A 32 14.47 19.06 -18.93
N ALA A 33 13.64 20.11 -18.80
CA ALA A 33 13.95 21.25 -17.94
C ALA A 33 14.06 20.86 -16.45
N GLN A 34 13.43 19.77 -16.03
CA GLN A 34 13.52 19.19 -14.69
C GLN A 34 14.68 18.20 -14.53
N GLY A 35 15.54 18.05 -15.53
CA GLY A 35 16.76 17.26 -15.46
C GLY A 35 16.67 15.83 -16.00
N LEU A 36 15.56 15.43 -16.63
CA LEU A 36 15.50 14.13 -17.30
C LEU A 36 16.26 14.18 -18.64
N THR A 37 16.95 13.09 -18.95
CA THR A 37 17.57 12.89 -20.28
C THR A 37 16.51 12.64 -21.35
N GLU A 38 16.87 12.81 -22.63
CA GLU A 38 15.96 12.45 -23.72
C GLU A 38 15.55 10.97 -23.70
N ALA A 39 16.46 10.07 -23.31
CA ALA A 39 16.16 8.65 -23.21
C ALA A 39 15.14 8.37 -22.10
N GLN A 40 15.31 8.99 -20.94
CA GLN A 40 14.36 8.91 -19.82
C GLN A 40 12.99 9.47 -20.19
N VAL A 41 12.92 10.58 -20.93
CA VAL A 41 11.64 11.11 -21.40
C VAL A 41 10.98 10.16 -22.39
N ARG A 42 11.73 9.59 -23.35
CA ARG A 42 11.19 8.57 -24.26
C ARG A 42 10.67 7.35 -23.50
N TYR A 43 11.38 6.89 -22.49
CA TYR A 43 10.94 5.80 -21.61
C TYR A 43 9.59 6.14 -20.96
N VAL A 44 9.49 7.31 -20.32
CA VAL A 44 8.25 7.75 -19.65
C VAL A 44 7.07 7.83 -20.62
N LEU A 45 7.25 8.41 -21.82
CA LEU A 45 6.17 8.51 -22.81
C LEU A 45 5.71 7.13 -23.33
N ALA A 46 6.64 6.21 -23.55
CA ALA A 46 6.33 4.84 -23.95
C ALA A 46 5.62 4.08 -22.81
N GLU A 47 6.05 4.27 -21.57
CA GLU A 47 5.41 3.70 -20.38
C GLU A 47 3.98 4.23 -20.20
N LEU A 48 3.74 5.52 -20.41
CA LEU A 48 2.39 6.12 -20.41
C LEU A 48 1.48 5.45 -21.45
N THR A 49 2.00 5.13 -22.62
CA THR A 49 1.25 4.39 -23.66
C THR A 49 0.84 3.02 -23.17
N HIS A 50 1.72 2.32 -22.45
CA HIS A 50 1.40 1.05 -21.83
C HIS A 50 0.30 1.18 -20.76
N TYR A 51 0.40 2.13 -19.84
CA TYR A 51 -0.67 2.34 -18.85
C TYR A 51 -2.01 2.71 -19.47
N ALA A 52 -2.01 3.51 -20.54
CA ALA A 52 -3.25 3.87 -21.23
C ALA A 52 -3.92 2.65 -21.87
N ALA A 53 -3.13 1.65 -22.28
CA ALA A 53 -3.64 0.38 -22.81
C ALA A 53 -4.18 -0.57 -21.72
N LEU A 54 -3.74 -0.42 -20.46
CA LEU A 54 -4.26 -1.20 -19.33
C LEU A 54 -5.63 -0.73 -18.84
N ARG A 55 -6.02 0.51 -19.19
CA ARG A 55 -7.28 1.11 -18.76
C ARG A 55 -8.48 0.39 -19.37
N ASP A 56 -9.44 0.01 -18.52
CA ASP A 56 -10.76 -0.48 -18.96
C ASP A 56 -11.73 0.69 -19.11
N GLY A 57 -12.07 1.02 -20.36
CA GLY A 57 -12.99 2.11 -20.68
C GLY A 57 -14.43 1.91 -20.21
N ARG A 58 -14.87 0.68 -19.96
CA ARG A 58 -16.23 0.37 -19.50
C ARG A 58 -16.39 0.58 -18.00
N THR A 59 -15.39 0.16 -17.22
CA THR A 59 -15.43 0.22 -15.75
C THR A 59 -14.70 1.43 -15.18
N GLY A 60 -13.91 2.12 -16.01
CA GLY A 60 -13.05 3.22 -15.59
C GLY A 60 -11.81 2.77 -14.83
N ILE A 61 -11.57 1.46 -14.72
CA ILE A 61 -10.41 0.91 -13.99
C ILE A 61 -9.11 1.27 -14.71
N GLU A 62 -8.16 1.83 -13.96
CA GLU A 62 -6.82 2.16 -14.42
C GLU A 62 -5.80 2.02 -13.29
N VAL A 63 -4.51 1.96 -13.65
CA VAL A 63 -3.43 2.08 -12.65
C VAL A 63 -3.36 3.53 -12.20
N SER A 64 -3.36 3.75 -10.88
CA SER A 64 -3.24 5.07 -10.26
C SER A 64 -1.87 5.71 -10.53
N ALA A 65 -1.59 6.89 -9.97
CA ALA A 65 -0.25 7.49 -10.05
C ALA A 65 0.85 6.64 -9.36
N VAL A 66 0.48 5.64 -8.56
CA VAL A 66 1.38 4.71 -7.88
C VAL A 66 1.28 3.33 -8.53
N ASP A 67 2.43 2.72 -8.81
CA ASP A 67 2.51 1.40 -9.43
C ASP A 67 1.98 0.31 -8.48
N GLY A 68 1.25 -0.67 -9.01
CA GLY A 68 0.58 -1.71 -8.22
C GLY A 68 -0.68 -1.25 -7.48
N VAL A 69 -1.04 0.04 -7.57
CA VAL A 69 -2.27 0.59 -7.00
C VAL A 69 -3.25 0.88 -8.14
N TRP A 70 -4.43 0.26 -8.09
CA TRP A 70 -5.48 0.39 -9.09
C TRP A 70 -6.62 1.27 -8.58
N GLN A 71 -7.27 2.01 -9.48
CA GLN A 71 -8.35 2.92 -9.12
C GLN A 71 -9.48 2.91 -10.16
N SER A 72 -10.66 3.39 -9.76
CA SER A 72 -11.74 3.78 -10.67
C SER A 72 -12.66 4.80 -9.99
N ASP A 73 -13.16 5.76 -10.77
CA ASP A 73 -14.12 6.77 -10.32
C ASP A 73 -15.57 6.42 -10.75
N THR A 74 -15.79 5.27 -11.39
CA THR A 74 -17.09 4.92 -12.01
C THR A 74 -17.63 3.54 -11.64
N LEU A 75 -16.95 2.79 -10.76
CA LEU A 75 -17.39 1.44 -10.35
C LEU A 75 -18.69 1.43 -9.56
N VAL A 76 -18.85 2.42 -8.68
CA VAL A 76 -20.05 2.62 -7.86
C VAL A 76 -20.86 3.75 -8.50
N ASP A 77 -22.02 3.39 -9.05
CA ASP A 77 -22.96 4.34 -9.62
C ASP A 77 -23.68 5.17 -8.54
N ASP A 78 -24.32 6.27 -8.96
CA ASP A 78 -25.00 7.20 -8.06
C ASP A 78 -26.10 6.54 -7.23
N ASP A 79 -26.81 5.56 -7.80
CA ASP A 79 -27.88 4.82 -7.12
C ASP A 79 -27.32 3.95 -6.00
N LEU A 80 -26.25 3.19 -6.28
CA LEU A 80 -25.57 2.37 -5.28
C LEU A 80 -24.91 3.24 -4.20
N ARG A 81 -24.31 4.38 -4.57
CA ARG A 81 -23.80 5.37 -3.60
C ARG A 81 -24.91 5.89 -2.70
N ALA A 82 -26.06 6.29 -3.27
CA ALA A 82 -27.18 6.81 -2.50
C ALA A 82 -27.74 5.77 -1.52
N ARG A 83 -27.84 4.50 -1.95
CA ARG A 83 -28.20 3.36 -1.08
C ARG A 83 -27.20 3.20 0.07
N LEU A 84 -25.90 3.25 -0.18
CA LEU A 84 -24.87 3.18 0.86
C LEU A 84 -25.00 4.35 1.84
N CYS A 85 -25.09 5.58 1.35
CA CYS A 85 -25.25 6.76 2.20
C CYS A 85 -26.48 6.63 3.10
N ALA A 86 -27.63 6.24 2.55
CA ALA A 86 -28.85 6.04 3.34
C ALA A 86 -28.71 4.92 4.38
N ALA A 87 -28.08 3.81 4.01
CA ALA A 87 -27.87 2.66 4.88
C ALA A 87 -26.92 2.93 6.06
N VAL A 88 -25.95 3.84 5.88
CA VAL A 88 -24.96 4.18 6.91
C VAL A 88 -25.51 5.17 7.95
N ARG A 89 -26.56 5.95 7.64
CA ARG A 89 -27.14 6.95 8.56
C ARG A 89 -27.53 6.38 9.92
N VAL A 90 -27.95 5.10 9.99
CA VAL A 90 -28.29 4.45 11.26
C VAL A 90 -27.10 4.32 12.22
N LEU A 91 -25.87 4.40 11.72
CA LEU A 91 -24.63 4.41 12.50
C LEU A 91 -24.15 5.84 12.82
N GLU A 92 -24.49 6.82 11.97
CA GLU A 92 -24.07 8.22 12.12
C GLU A 92 -25.04 9.03 13.00
N GLU A 93 -26.33 8.75 12.91
CA GLU A 93 -27.41 9.51 13.57
C GLU A 93 -27.85 8.86 14.89
N VAL A 94 -26.86 8.46 15.70
CA VAL A 94 -27.05 7.93 17.04
C VAL A 94 -26.90 9.03 18.10
N PRO A 95 -27.41 8.84 19.33
CA PRO A 95 -27.12 9.76 20.43
C PRO A 95 -25.62 9.99 20.61
N ALA A 96 -25.21 11.20 20.99
CA ALA A 96 -23.79 11.57 21.09
C ALA A 96 -22.96 10.66 22.02
N ALA A 97 -23.59 10.06 23.03
CA ALA A 97 -22.95 9.11 23.95
C ALA A 97 -22.67 7.72 23.33
N GLU A 98 -23.31 7.42 22.19
CA GLU A 98 -23.17 6.17 21.45
C GLU A 98 -22.18 6.28 20.28
N LEU A 99 -21.77 7.50 19.91
CA LEU A 99 -20.72 7.73 18.91
C LEU A 99 -19.41 7.10 19.37
N ASP A 100 -18.85 6.25 18.50
CA ASP A 100 -17.61 5.52 18.78
C ASP A 100 -16.40 6.24 18.18
N TRP A 101 -15.88 7.22 18.93
CA TRP A 101 -14.68 7.94 18.53
C TRP A 101 -13.44 7.07 18.66
N HIS A 102 -12.65 7.03 17.59
CA HIS A 102 -11.41 6.25 17.55
C HIS A 102 -10.44 6.72 18.65
N PRO A 103 -9.87 5.80 19.46
CA PRO A 103 -8.93 6.17 20.52
C PRO A 103 -7.75 6.98 19.99
N GLY A 104 -7.39 8.06 20.68
CA GLY A 104 -6.26 8.91 20.30
C GLY A 104 -6.48 9.81 19.08
N SER A 105 -7.68 9.85 18.49
CA SER A 105 -7.99 10.67 17.31
C SER A 105 -8.40 12.12 17.62
N ASP A 106 -8.38 12.52 18.89
CA ASP A 106 -8.86 13.83 19.36
C ASP A 106 -10.30 14.16 18.90
N GLY A 107 -11.15 13.14 18.76
CA GLY A 107 -12.54 13.30 18.31
C GLY A 107 -12.68 13.71 16.85
N GLN A 108 -11.71 13.38 16.00
CA GLN A 108 -11.77 13.61 14.55
C GLN A 108 -12.12 12.35 13.76
N VAL A 109 -11.83 11.14 14.27
CA VAL A 109 -12.10 9.89 13.55
C VAL A 109 -13.23 9.15 14.24
N LEU A 110 -14.35 8.97 13.54
CA LEU A 110 -15.51 8.23 13.98
C LEU A 110 -15.50 6.83 13.36
N ASP A 111 -15.45 5.81 14.21
CA ASP A 111 -15.53 4.41 13.82
C ASP A 111 -17.00 4.00 13.68
N LEU A 112 -17.46 3.80 12.44
CA LEU A 112 -18.84 3.35 12.19
C LEU A 112 -18.94 1.82 12.23
N VAL A 113 -17.96 1.16 11.60
CA VAL A 113 -17.72 -0.29 11.69
C VAL A 113 -16.21 -0.46 11.79
N HIS A 114 -15.70 -0.87 12.95
CA HIS A 114 -14.27 -1.08 13.12
C HIS A 114 -13.96 -2.53 13.51
N PRO A 115 -13.11 -3.26 12.78
CA PRO A 115 -12.91 -4.69 13.00
C PRO A 115 -12.25 -5.05 14.34
N SER A 116 -11.58 -4.10 15.01
CA SER A 116 -11.06 -4.29 16.37
C SER A 116 -12.15 -4.33 17.46
N LEU A 117 -13.33 -3.73 17.24
CA LEU A 117 -14.42 -3.82 18.20
C LEU A 117 -15.09 -5.19 18.05
N PHE A 118 -15.35 -5.89 19.15
CA PHE A 118 -15.84 -7.28 19.15
C PHE A 118 -14.99 -8.24 18.28
N CYS A 119 -13.66 -8.03 18.24
CA CYS A 119 -12.74 -8.98 17.64
C CYS A 119 -12.76 -10.34 18.38
N LEU A 120 -12.15 -11.36 17.79
CA LEU A 120 -11.94 -12.63 18.47
C LEU A 120 -10.86 -12.45 19.54
N VAL A 121 -11.16 -12.87 20.77
CA VAL A 121 -10.28 -12.80 21.93
C VAL A 121 -10.09 -14.21 22.48
N ARG A 122 -8.83 -14.64 22.58
CA ARG A 122 -8.46 -15.96 23.12
C ARG A 122 -8.99 -16.11 24.55
N GLU A 123 -9.52 -17.30 24.85
CA GLU A 123 -10.15 -17.66 26.14
C GLU A 123 -11.45 -16.93 26.49
N VAL A 124 -11.87 -15.91 25.74
CA VAL A 124 -13.11 -15.16 26.00
C VAL A 124 -14.18 -15.49 24.96
N SER A 125 -13.84 -15.43 23.68
CA SER A 125 -14.80 -15.51 22.57
C SER A 125 -15.31 -16.93 22.28
N GLY A 126 -14.71 -17.97 22.87
CA GLY A 126 -15.07 -19.36 22.59
C GLY A 126 -14.78 -19.82 21.15
N GLY A 127 -13.91 -19.11 20.42
CA GLY A 127 -13.50 -19.48 19.06
C GLY A 127 -12.63 -20.74 19.00
N PRO A 128 -12.53 -21.40 17.84
CA PRO A 128 -11.79 -22.66 17.71
C PRO A 128 -10.28 -22.45 17.85
N GLU A 129 -9.59 -23.43 18.44
CA GLU A 129 -8.12 -23.41 18.67
C GLU A 129 -7.28 -23.19 17.39
N ARG A 130 -7.85 -23.43 16.21
CA ARG A 130 -7.17 -23.17 14.93
C ARG A 130 -6.84 -21.68 14.71
N ALA A 131 -7.56 -20.74 15.35
CA ALA A 131 -7.25 -19.30 15.30
C ALA A 131 -5.86 -18.98 15.89
N TRP A 132 -5.36 -19.81 16.81
CA TRP A 132 -4.15 -19.53 17.59
C TRP A 132 -2.95 -20.36 17.16
N ARG A 133 -3.06 -21.08 16.03
CA ARG A 133 -1.96 -21.87 15.47
C ARG A 133 -1.03 -20.94 14.69
N ASN A 134 0.01 -20.48 15.37
CA ASN A 134 1.03 -19.65 14.75
C ASN A 134 1.84 -20.48 13.73
N SER A 135 1.74 -20.11 12.45
CA SER A 135 2.51 -20.70 11.35
C SER A 135 3.79 -19.92 11.04
N ALA A 136 4.06 -18.83 11.75
CA ALA A 136 5.25 -18.00 11.55
C ALA A 136 6.52 -18.74 11.98
N ASN A 137 7.61 -18.47 11.27
CA ASN A 137 8.93 -18.89 11.72
C ASN A 137 9.40 -18.04 12.93
N ARG A 138 10.57 -18.35 13.51
CA ARG A 138 11.09 -17.65 14.69
C ARG A 138 11.31 -16.15 14.48
N TYR A 139 11.53 -15.71 13.23
CA TYR A 139 11.80 -14.33 12.87
C TYR A 139 10.52 -13.49 12.70
N ALA A 140 9.39 -14.12 12.37
CA ALA A 140 8.08 -13.47 12.22
C ALA A 140 7.16 -13.67 13.43
N LYS A 141 7.70 -14.04 14.61
CA LYS A 141 6.88 -14.41 15.77
C LYS A 141 5.99 -13.25 16.25
N TYR A 142 6.49 -12.01 16.22
CA TYR A 142 5.76 -10.82 16.67
C TYR A 142 4.70 -10.34 15.66
N GLU A 143 4.71 -10.89 14.45
CA GLU A 143 3.71 -10.57 13.43
C GLU A 143 2.39 -11.32 13.65
N PHE A 144 2.35 -12.26 14.59
CA PHE A 144 1.16 -13.03 14.94
C PHE A 144 0.71 -12.69 16.36
N SER A 145 -0.54 -12.26 16.51
CA SER A 145 -1.18 -12.08 17.81
C SER A 145 -1.55 -13.42 18.43
N GLU A 146 -1.03 -13.73 19.61
CA GLU A 146 -1.44 -14.93 20.36
C GLU A 146 -2.78 -14.75 21.10
N ARG A 147 -3.42 -13.58 20.99
CA ARG A 147 -4.57 -13.18 21.81
C ARG A 147 -5.76 -12.64 21.02
N PHE A 148 -5.53 -11.94 19.91
CA PHE A 148 -6.58 -11.25 19.17
C PHE A 148 -6.58 -11.66 17.70
N GLN A 149 -7.76 -11.63 17.07
CA GLN A 149 -7.89 -11.76 15.62
C GLN A 149 -9.13 -10.99 15.16
N TRP A 150 -9.04 -10.21 14.08
CA TRP A 150 -10.24 -9.70 13.42
C TRP A 150 -11.05 -10.85 12.80
N LEU A 151 -12.37 -10.72 12.79
CA LEU A 151 -13.27 -11.73 12.22
C LEU A 151 -13.72 -11.29 10.82
N PRO A 152 -13.26 -11.95 9.74
CA PRO A 152 -13.82 -11.72 8.42
C PRO A 152 -15.24 -12.27 8.34
N THR A 153 -16.01 -11.78 7.36
CA THR A 153 -17.21 -12.45 6.85
C THR A 153 -16.85 -13.36 5.68
N ASP A 154 -17.52 -14.50 5.57
CA ASP A 154 -17.37 -15.40 4.43
C ASP A 154 -18.20 -14.88 3.25
N VAL A 155 -17.63 -14.87 2.05
CA VAL A 155 -18.25 -14.34 0.84
C VAL A 155 -18.17 -15.38 -0.26
N ASP A 156 -19.31 -15.76 -0.85
CA ASP A 156 -19.31 -16.57 -2.07
C ASP A 156 -19.39 -15.66 -3.29
N VAL A 157 -18.47 -15.82 -4.24
CA VAL A 157 -18.50 -15.15 -5.53
C VAL A 157 -18.98 -16.14 -6.57
N SER A 158 -20.09 -15.82 -7.23
CA SER A 158 -20.63 -16.62 -8.34
C SER A 158 -19.73 -16.58 -9.57
N ASP A 159 -19.99 -17.46 -10.54
CA ASP A 159 -19.28 -17.48 -11.82
C ASP A 159 -19.48 -16.17 -12.62
N ASP A 160 -20.60 -15.47 -12.40
CA ASP A 160 -20.89 -14.15 -12.96
C ASP A 160 -20.23 -12.99 -12.19
N GLY A 161 -19.47 -13.28 -11.13
CA GLY A 161 -18.77 -12.29 -10.32
C GLY A 161 -19.63 -11.58 -9.28
N ILE A 162 -20.88 -12.01 -9.07
CA ILE A 162 -21.74 -11.47 -8.02
C ILE A 162 -21.35 -12.07 -6.67
N ALA A 163 -21.06 -11.19 -5.70
CA ALA A 163 -20.69 -11.57 -4.35
C ALA A 163 -21.91 -11.65 -3.43
N ALA A 164 -21.97 -12.70 -2.60
CA ALA A 164 -22.99 -12.89 -1.58
C ALA A 164 -22.33 -13.17 -0.22
N PHE A 165 -22.57 -12.30 0.75
CA PHE A 165 -22.04 -12.48 2.11
C PHE A 165 -22.84 -13.58 2.81
N ARG A 166 -22.15 -14.58 3.35
CA ARG A 166 -22.73 -15.81 3.92
C ARG A 166 -22.88 -15.76 5.43
N SER A 167 -22.06 -14.96 6.10
CA SER A 167 -22.16 -14.72 7.54
C SER A 167 -22.27 -13.24 7.83
N HIS A 168 -22.65 -12.90 9.07
CA HIS A 168 -22.80 -11.52 9.49
C HIS A 168 -21.48 -10.75 9.36
N VAL A 169 -21.53 -9.46 9.05
CA VAL A 169 -20.35 -8.60 9.11
C VAL A 169 -20.14 -8.20 10.56
N ASN A 170 -18.92 -8.36 11.09
CA ASN A 170 -18.63 -7.97 12.46
C ASN A 170 -19.05 -6.51 12.71
N ASN A 171 -19.74 -6.26 13.83
CA ASN A 171 -20.33 -4.97 14.22
C ASN A 171 -21.50 -4.44 13.38
N VAL A 172 -21.99 -5.20 12.39
CA VAL A 172 -23.21 -4.87 11.66
C VAL A 172 -24.36 -5.70 12.21
N HIS A 173 -25.30 -5.04 12.90
CA HIS A 173 -26.49 -5.71 13.43
C HIS A 173 -27.40 -6.20 12.29
N PRO A 174 -27.75 -7.49 12.23
CA PRO A 174 -28.46 -8.06 11.08
C PRO A 174 -29.84 -7.45 10.83
N GLU A 175 -30.57 -7.09 11.88
CA GLU A 175 -31.89 -6.45 11.76
C GLU A 175 -31.82 -4.91 11.69
N ASN A 176 -31.25 -4.26 12.71
CA ASN A 176 -31.17 -2.80 12.78
C ASN A 176 -30.37 -2.18 11.61
N HIS A 177 -29.34 -2.87 11.12
CA HIS A 177 -28.50 -2.41 10.01
C HIS A 177 -28.73 -3.25 8.74
N ARG A 178 -29.93 -3.83 8.57
CA ARG A 178 -30.26 -4.70 7.44
C ARG A 178 -29.96 -4.08 6.06
N GLU A 179 -30.21 -2.77 5.91
CA GLU A 179 -29.97 -2.07 4.65
C GLU A 179 -28.47 -1.99 4.37
N LEU A 180 -27.65 -1.75 5.41
CA LEU A 180 -26.19 -1.78 5.29
C LEU A 180 -25.69 -3.19 4.95
N ALA A 181 -26.18 -4.21 5.66
CA ALA A 181 -25.83 -5.59 5.36
C ALA A 181 -26.21 -5.99 3.91
N SER A 182 -27.27 -5.41 3.34
CA SER A 182 -27.70 -5.68 1.97
C SER A 182 -26.87 -4.96 0.90
N VAL A 183 -26.31 -3.79 1.20
CA VAL A 183 -25.57 -2.97 0.22
C VAL A 183 -24.07 -3.30 0.17
N LEU A 184 -23.50 -3.82 1.27
CA LEU A 184 -22.07 -4.19 1.32
C LEU A 184 -21.66 -5.22 0.25
N PRO A 185 -22.43 -6.31 -0.02
CA PRO A 185 -22.11 -7.25 -1.09
C PRO A 185 -22.17 -6.61 -2.48
N ASP A 186 -23.11 -5.68 -2.71
CA ASP A 186 -23.23 -4.96 -3.98
C ASP A 186 -22.00 -4.09 -4.24
N VAL A 187 -21.53 -3.35 -3.24
CA VAL A 187 -20.30 -2.53 -3.38
C VAL A 187 -19.06 -3.41 -3.55
N PHE A 188 -18.93 -4.49 -2.76
CA PHE A 188 -17.82 -5.43 -2.89
C PHE A 188 -17.77 -6.08 -4.28
N THR A 189 -18.93 -6.45 -4.83
CA THR A 189 -19.07 -6.96 -6.22
C THR A 189 -18.50 -5.97 -7.23
N ARG A 190 -18.76 -4.67 -7.09
CA ARG A 190 -18.21 -3.65 -7.99
C ARG A 190 -16.70 -3.51 -7.87
N MET A 191 -16.13 -3.70 -6.68
CA MET A 191 -14.70 -3.55 -6.43
C MET A 191 -13.87 -4.80 -6.75
N LEU A 192 -14.51 -5.96 -6.93
CA LEU A 192 -13.84 -7.24 -7.18
C LEU A 192 -12.77 -7.18 -8.30
N PRO A 193 -13.01 -6.54 -9.47
CA PRO A 193 -12.00 -6.48 -10.53
C PRO A 193 -10.75 -5.67 -10.16
N LEU A 194 -10.86 -4.70 -9.24
CA LEU A 194 -9.67 -3.99 -8.74
C LEU A 194 -8.78 -4.92 -7.91
N LEU A 195 -9.39 -5.76 -7.07
CA LEU A 195 -8.67 -6.75 -6.27
C LEU A 195 -8.02 -7.82 -7.18
N GLU A 196 -8.71 -8.28 -8.22
CA GLU A 196 -8.16 -9.21 -9.22
C GLU A 196 -6.92 -8.63 -9.91
N ASN A 197 -6.95 -7.35 -10.30
CA ASN A 197 -5.81 -6.68 -10.90
C ASN A 197 -4.62 -6.57 -9.93
N VAL A 198 -4.87 -6.17 -8.68
CA VAL A 198 -3.83 -6.11 -7.63
C VAL A 198 -3.17 -7.46 -7.42
N LEU A 199 -3.96 -8.53 -7.26
CA LEU A 199 -3.43 -9.87 -7.02
C LEU A 199 -2.71 -10.42 -8.26
N THR A 200 -3.13 -10.02 -9.46
CA THR A 200 -2.43 -10.36 -10.70
C THR A 200 -1.07 -9.67 -10.75
N ASP A 201 -1.00 -8.37 -10.46
CA ASP A 201 0.27 -7.63 -10.42
C ASP A 201 1.23 -8.19 -9.37
N LEU A 202 0.73 -8.65 -8.21
CA LEU A 202 1.55 -9.31 -7.19
C LEU A 202 2.24 -10.60 -7.69
N ARG A 203 1.67 -11.30 -8.66
CA ARG A 203 2.30 -12.47 -9.29
C ARG A 203 3.33 -12.09 -10.35
N HIS A 204 3.39 -10.83 -10.73
CA HIS A 204 4.23 -10.28 -11.80
C HIS A 204 4.95 -9.00 -11.34
N PRO A 205 5.84 -9.10 -10.33
CA PRO A 205 6.57 -7.93 -9.84
C PRO A 205 7.33 -7.28 -10.99
N ARG A 206 7.27 -5.95 -11.05
CA ARG A 206 7.87 -5.19 -12.15
C ARG A 206 9.39 -5.08 -11.93
N PRO A 207 10.20 -5.25 -12.99
CA PRO A 207 11.63 -5.04 -12.87
C PRO A 207 11.95 -3.56 -12.63
N PRO A 208 13.12 -3.24 -12.07
CA PRO A 208 13.63 -1.87 -11.99
C PRO A 208 13.64 -1.19 -13.37
N ARG A 209 13.35 0.11 -13.41
CA ARG A 209 13.38 0.90 -14.66
C ARG A 209 14.79 1.04 -15.24
N ILE A 210 15.77 1.07 -14.35
CA ILE A 210 17.21 1.09 -14.65
C ILE A 210 17.83 -0.01 -13.81
N VAL A 211 18.63 -0.87 -14.44
CA VAL A 211 19.44 -1.88 -13.77
C VAL A 211 20.88 -1.37 -13.77
N ALA A 212 21.43 -1.15 -12.59
CA ALA A 212 22.84 -0.76 -12.43
C ALA A 212 23.75 -1.99 -12.45
N ASP A 213 25.03 -1.80 -12.74
CA ASP A 213 26.08 -2.82 -12.60
C ASP A 213 27.08 -2.38 -11.52
N PRO A 214 26.84 -2.75 -10.25
CA PRO A 214 27.66 -2.32 -9.11
C PRO A 214 29.14 -2.72 -9.21
N TYR A 215 29.46 -3.75 -9.98
CA TYR A 215 30.83 -4.25 -10.17
C TYR A 215 31.48 -3.73 -11.46
N GLY A 216 30.72 -3.02 -12.29
CA GLY A 216 31.15 -2.54 -13.61
C GLY A 216 30.93 -1.04 -13.84
N TRP A 217 30.40 -0.31 -12.87
CA TRP A 217 30.09 1.11 -13.03
C TRP A 217 31.30 2.03 -12.95
N TYR A 218 32.49 1.54 -12.60
CA TYR A 218 33.72 2.34 -12.60
C TYR A 218 34.61 2.08 -13.81
N ASP A 219 35.36 3.11 -14.20
CA ASP A 219 36.50 2.94 -15.09
C ASP A 219 37.54 1.99 -14.48
N SER A 220 38.34 1.34 -15.32
CA SER A 220 39.27 0.30 -14.89
C SER A 220 40.24 0.74 -13.79
N GLU A 221 40.33 -0.07 -12.73
CA GLU A 221 41.28 0.11 -11.63
C GLU A 221 42.75 0.06 -12.12
N PRO A 222 43.66 0.86 -11.55
CA PRO A 222 45.09 0.74 -11.82
C PRO A 222 45.64 -0.67 -11.55
N VAL A 223 46.28 -1.27 -12.56
CA VAL A 223 46.81 -2.64 -12.49
C VAL A 223 48.03 -2.72 -11.56
N TYR A 224 48.01 -3.65 -10.61
CA TYR A 224 49.15 -3.90 -9.72
C TYR A 224 50.40 -4.34 -10.50
N PRO A 225 51.59 -3.75 -10.23
CA PRO A 225 52.80 -4.09 -10.97
C PRO A 225 53.25 -5.53 -10.71
N ASP A 226 53.46 -6.32 -11.77
CA ASP A 226 54.04 -7.66 -11.66
C ASP A 226 55.53 -7.58 -11.34
N LYS A 227 55.94 -8.10 -10.18
CA LYS A 227 57.35 -8.12 -9.74
C LYS A 227 58.29 -8.74 -10.78
N ALA A 228 57.85 -9.75 -11.53
CA ALA A 228 58.67 -10.41 -12.54
C ALA A 228 59.02 -9.51 -13.75
N ALA A 229 58.30 -8.41 -13.94
CA ALA A 229 58.52 -7.47 -15.04
C ALA A 229 59.65 -6.45 -14.79
N PHE A 230 60.26 -6.43 -13.59
CA PHE A 230 61.24 -5.43 -13.19
C PHE A 230 62.65 -6.03 -12.99
N SER A 231 63.67 -5.23 -13.30
CA SER A 231 65.09 -5.66 -13.30
C SER A 231 65.67 -5.88 -11.91
N ASP A 232 65.14 -5.18 -10.91
CA ASP A 232 65.63 -5.15 -9.54
C ASP A 232 64.53 -4.66 -8.56
N GLU A 233 64.82 -4.75 -7.26
CA GLU A 233 63.88 -4.36 -6.20
C GLU A 233 63.63 -2.85 -6.13
N GLU A 234 64.59 -2.00 -6.54
CA GLU A 234 64.40 -0.54 -6.53
C GLU A 234 63.40 -0.11 -7.60
N ALA A 235 63.51 -0.65 -8.82
CA ALA A 235 62.56 -0.42 -9.90
C ALA A 235 61.15 -0.93 -9.56
N TYR A 236 61.06 -2.09 -8.89
CA TYR A 236 59.77 -2.62 -8.41
C TYR A 236 59.16 -1.75 -7.29
N ALA A 237 59.98 -1.28 -6.34
CA ALA A 237 59.53 -0.41 -5.26
C ALA A 237 58.99 0.94 -5.79
N GLU A 238 59.65 1.52 -6.80
CA GLU A 238 59.18 2.74 -7.45
C GLU A 238 57.88 2.51 -8.22
N ALA A 239 57.77 1.41 -8.98
CA ALA A 239 56.53 1.05 -9.68
C ALA A 239 55.36 0.86 -8.71
N ARG A 240 55.60 0.26 -7.53
CA ARG A 240 54.59 0.16 -6.48
C ARG A 240 54.19 1.51 -5.92
N ARG A 241 55.12 2.48 -5.77
CA ARG A 241 54.80 3.83 -5.30
C ARG A 241 53.90 4.56 -6.29
N VAL A 242 54.24 4.53 -7.57
CA VAL A 242 53.42 5.09 -8.66
C VAL A 242 52.04 4.44 -8.72
N TRP A 243 51.97 3.11 -8.55
CA TRP A 243 50.69 2.41 -8.49
C TRP A 243 49.83 2.85 -7.29
N HIS A 244 50.40 3.00 -6.08
CA HIS A 244 49.65 3.50 -4.93
C HIS A 244 49.10 4.92 -5.17
N GLU A 245 49.92 5.83 -5.71
CA GLU A 245 49.47 7.20 -6.04
C GLU A 245 48.36 7.21 -7.09
N ALA A 246 48.45 6.32 -8.09
CA ALA A 246 47.41 6.18 -9.11
C ALA A 246 46.12 5.56 -8.53
N LEU A 247 46.24 4.56 -7.65
CA LEU A 247 45.12 3.91 -7.00
C LEU A 247 44.37 4.88 -6.07
N GLU A 248 45.09 5.62 -5.22
CA GLU A 248 44.52 6.64 -4.33
C GLU A 248 43.74 7.69 -5.14
N LYS A 249 44.35 8.23 -6.20
CA LYS A 249 43.70 9.18 -7.09
C LYS A 249 42.45 8.57 -7.77
N TRP A 250 42.51 7.31 -8.19
CA TRP A 250 41.36 6.64 -8.80
C TRP A 250 40.21 6.53 -7.79
N TRP A 251 40.46 6.10 -6.55
CA TRP A 251 39.46 6.06 -5.49
C TRP A 251 38.84 7.44 -5.19
N GLU A 252 39.65 8.50 -5.15
CA GLU A 252 39.14 9.85 -4.87
C GLU A 252 38.29 10.46 -6.01
N THR A 253 38.56 10.06 -7.25
CA THR A 253 38.00 10.72 -8.44
C THR A 253 37.05 9.87 -9.27
N ARG A 254 36.97 8.55 -9.01
CA ARG A 254 36.04 7.65 -9.68
C ARG A 254 34.60 8.13 -9.47
N ARG A 255 33.76 7.93 -10.48
CA ARG A 255 32.33 8.20 -10.44
C ARG A 255 31.60 7.03 -11.10
N PRO A 256 30.54 6.50 -10.48
CA PRO A 256 29.77 5.42 -11.08
C PRO A 256 29.09 5.91 -12.37
N ALA A 257 29.28 5.17 -13.44
CA ALA A 257 28.58 5.34 -14.69
C ALA A 257 27.20 4.70 -14.60
N VAL A 258 26.19 5.46 -14.17
CA VAL A 258 24.80 5.00 -14.18
C VAL A 258 24.32 4.93 -15.63
N PRO A 259 23.87 3.75 -16.12
CA PRO A 259 23.31 3.66 -17.45
C PRO A 259 22.06 4.54 -17.56
N ASP A 260 21.95 5.26 -18.68
CA ASP A 260 20.72 6.00 -18.99
C ASP A 260 19.56 5.02 -19.23
N ALA A 261 18.33 5.53 -19.28
CA ALA A 261 17.14 4.69 -19.42
C ALA A 261 17.20 3.84 -20.70
N PRO A 262 16.93 2.52 -20.61
CA PRO A 262 16.84 1.67 -21.79
C PRO A 262 15.63 2.06 -22.65
N ALA A 263 15.47 1.44 -23.81
CA ALA A 263 14.19 1.49 -24.50
C ALA A 263 13.12 0.79 -23.63
N PHE A 264 11.99 1.46 -23.39
CA PHE A 264 10.89 0.85 -22.66
C PHE A 264 10.38 -0.40 -23.39
N THR A 265 10.34 -1.52 -22.67
CA THR A 265 9.73 -2.75 -23.14
C THR A 265 8.51 -3.03 -22.26
N PRO A 266 7.29 -3.02 -22.82
CA PRO A 266 6.09 -3.32 -22.03
C PRO A 266 6.19 -4.75 -21.46
N PRO A 267 5.79 -4.96 -20.19
CA PRO A 267 5.67 -6.30 -19.64
C PRO A 267 4.77 -7.16 -20.53
N GLU A 268 5.13 -8.43 -20.69
CA GLU A 268 4.25 -9.38 -21.39
C GLU A 268 2.91 -9.45 -20.63
N PRO A 269 1.78 -9.31 -21.34
CA PRO A 269 0.48 -9.44 -20.69
C PRO A 269 0.36 -10.81 -20.01
N PRO A 270 -0.13 -10.87 -18.76
CA PRO A 270 -0.27 -12.14 -18.07
C PRO A 270 -1.24 -13.03 -18.85
N GLY A 271 -0.79 -14.25 -19.14
CA GLY A 271 -1.64 -15.30 -19.71
C GLY A 271 -2.80 -15.63 -18.78
N GLU A 272 -3.83 -16.33 -19.29
CA GLU A 272 -5.07 -16.61 -18.54
C GLU A 272 -4.82 -17.29 -17.20
N SER A 273 -3.87 -18.23 -17.12
CA SER A 273 -3.53 -18.94 -15.88
C SER A 273 -2.81 -18.08 -14.84
N ALA A 274 -2.21 -16.97 -15.27
CA ALA A 274 -1.45 -16.08 -14.41
C ALA A 274 -2.35 -15.00 -13.79
N ARG A 275 -3.41 -14.60 -14.50
CA ARG A 275 -4.47 -13.74 -13.98
C ARG A 275 -5.16 -14.37 -12.79
N VAL A 276 -5.43 -13.55 -11.79
CA VAL A 276 -6.21 -13.95 -10.62
C VAL A 276 -7.67 -13.73 -10.91
N ASP A 277 -8.43 -14.82 -11.01
CA ASP A 277 -9.89 -14.80 -11.11
C ASP A 277 -10.48 -15.20 -9.76
N LEU A 278 -11.26 -14.30 -9.16
CA LEU A 278 -11.92 -14.50 -7.88
C LEU A 278 -13.33 -15.08 -8.02
N ARG A 279 -13.85 -15.25 -9.24
CA ARG A 279 -15.16 -15.86 -9.52
C ARG A 279 -15.17 -17.35 -9.20
N GLY A 280 -16.34 -17.85 -8.80
CA GLY A 280 -16.53 -19.25 -8.42
C GLY A 280 -15.80 -19.65 -7.12
N ARG A 281 -15.32 -18.67 -6.33
CA ARG A 281 -14.56 -18.91 -5.09
C ARG A 281 -15.35 -18.47 -3.86
N ARG A 282 -15.01 -19.10 -2.73
CA ARG A 282 -15.29 -18.57 -1.40
C ARG A 282 -14.11 -17.72 -0.95
N LEU A 283 -14.41 -16.50 -0.53
CA LEU A 283 -13.47 -15.52 -0.01
C LEU A 283 -13.78 -15.21 1.46
N GLN A 284 -12.84 -14.56 2.12
CA GLN A 284 -13.01 -13.99 3.45
C GLN A 284 -12.66 -12.51 3.40
N VAL A 285 -13.55 -11.65 3.90
CA VAL A 285 -13.41 -10.19 3.79
C VAL A 285 -13.68 -9.55 5.15
N ILE A 286 -12.78 -8.67 5.57
CA ILE A 286 -12.99 -7.84 6.77
C ILE A 286 -13.48 -6.46 6.29
N VAL A 287 -14.51 -5.94 6.95
CA VAL A 287 -15.15 -4.68 6.57
C VAL A 287 -14.84 -3.60 7.61
N LYS A 288 -14.51 -2.39 7.13
CA LYS A 288 -14.33 -1.21 7.97
C LYS A 288 -15.03 0.00 7.35
N LEU A 289 -15.77 0.74 8.17
CA LEU A 289 -16.36 2.03 7.80
C LEU A 289 -15.90 3.08 8.81
N ALA A 290 -15.38 4.19 8.33
CA ALA A 290 -14.94 5.29 9.18
C ALA A 290 -15.17 6.65 8.52
N THR A 291 -15.37 7.65 9.36
CA THR A 291 -15.50 9.05 8.95
C THR A 291 -14.44 9.89 9.65
N ILE A 292 -13.72 10.71 8.89
CA ILE A 292 -12.91 11.80 9.44
C ILE A 292 -13.76 13.07 9.39
N HIS A 293 -13.94 13.71 10.55
CA HIS A 293 -14.66 14.97 10.71
C HIS A 293 -13.70 16.12 10.98
N LEU A 294 -13.92 17.23 10.29
CA LEU A 294 -13.28 18.52 10.53
C LEU A 294 -14.34 19.55 10.90
N THR A 295 -14.02 20.38 11.89
CA THR A 295 -14.89 21.47 12.35
C THR A 295 -14.13 22.79 12.27
N PRO A 296 -14.80 23.95 12.28
CA PRO A 296 -14.09 25.24 12.37
C PRO A 296 -13.11 25.33 13.56
N ASP A 297 -13.41 24.65 14.67
CA ASP A 297 -12.53 24.59 15.85
C ASP A 297 -11.36 23.61 15.69
N LYS A 298 -11.52 22.56 14.87
CA LYS A 298 -10.49 21.57 14.51
C LYS A 298 -10.42 21.43 12.98
N PRO A 299 -9.88 22.44 12.28
CA PRO A 299 -10.04 22.56 10.83
C PRO A 299 -9.04 21.73 10.02
N GLU A 300 -8.09 21.06 10.68
CA GLU A 300 -7.00 20.31 10.04
C GLU A 300 -6.93 18.88 10.58
N TYR A 301 -6.68 17.92 9.70
CA TYR A 301 -6.28 16.57 10.02
C TYR A 301 -4.80 16.41 9.69
N ALA A 302 -3.99 16.05 10.67
CA ALA A 302 -2.52 16.00 10.54
C ALA A 302 -2.00 14.86 9.66
N GLY A 303 -2.85 13.89 9.31
CA GLY A 303 -2.46 12.67 8.60
C GLY A 303 -2.42 11.45 9.53
N GLY A 304 -2.32 10.27 8.91
CA GLY A 304 -2.14 9.00 9.60
C GLY A 304 -0.68 8.58 9.72
N SER A 305 -0.40 7.55 10.51
CA SER A 305 0.90 6.88 10.55
C SER A 305 1.07 5.95 9.35
N TRP A 306 2.32 5.61 9.02
CA TRP A 306 2.63 4.53 8.09
C TRP A 306 2.23 3.18 8.71
N HIS A 307 1.44 2.39 8.00
CA HIS A 307 1.01 1.07 8.44
C HIS A 307 0.62 0.15 7.27
N VAL A 308 0.57 -1.15 7.55
CA VAL A 308 -0.11 -2.18 6.75
C VAL A 308 -1.36 -2.64 7.51
N GLU A 309 -2.31 -3.28 6.83
CA GLU A 309 -3.55 -3.71 7.46
C GLU A 309 -3.42 -5.09 8.11
N GLY A 310 -3.85 -5.17 9.37
CA GLY A 310 -3.86 -6.42 10.13
C GLY A 310 -2.49 -6.91 10.58
N MET A 311 -2.51 -8.13 11.08
CA MET A 311 -1.36 -8.95 11.47
C MET A 311 -1.45 -10.28 10.72
N LEU A 312 -0.49 -11.18 10.94
CA LEU A 312 -0.43 -12.47 10.26
C LEU A 312 -1.68 -13.34 10.51
N ASN A 313 -2.38 -13.15 11.62
CA ASN A 313 -3.63 -13.86 11.92
C ASN A 313 -4.74 -13.52 10.92
N GLU A 314 -4.78 -12.28 10.42
CA GLU A 314 -5.80 -11.85 9.47
C GLU A 314 -5.46 -12.20 8.01
N ARG A 315 -4.19 -12.51 7.71
CA ARG A 315 -3.72 -12.90 6.36
C ARG A 315 -4.23 -11.96 5.25
N ILE A 316 -4.25 -10.65 5.50
CA ILE A 316 -4.74 -9.67 4.52
C ILE A 316 -3.72 -9.54 3.40
N VAL A 317 -4.14 -9.81 2.16
CA VAL A 317 -3.30 -9.73 0.95
C VAL A 317 -3.55 -8.46 0.14
N SER A 318 -4.74 -7.89 0.23
CA SER A 318 -5.10 -6.66 -0.49
C SER A 318 -6.16 -5.87 0.25
N THR A 319 -6.10 -4.55 0.08
CA THR A 319 -7.06 -3.59 0.63
C THR A 319 -7.75 -2.88 -0.52
N GLY A 320 -9.08 -2.88 -0.51
CA GLY A 320 -9.92 -2.06 -1.37
C GLY A 320 -10.61 -0.97 -0.55
N ILE A 321 -10.53 0.29 -0.97
CA ILE A 321 -11.17 1.44 -0.32
C ILE A 321 -12.11 2.15 -1.30
N TYR A 322 -13.31 2.48 -0.83
CA TYR A 322 -14.25 3.35 -1.52
C TYR A 322 -14.48 4.64 -0.71
N TYR A 323 -14.12 5.77 -1.31
CA TYR A 323 -14.31 7.11 -0.76
C TYR A 323 -15.73 7.59 -1.06
N TRP A 324 -16.74 7.07 -0.35
CA TRP A 324 -18.13 7.22 -0.78
C TRP A 324 -18.67 8.64 -0.65
N ASP A 325 -18.13 9.46 0.26
CA ASP A 325 -18.59 10.82 0.50
C ASP A 325 -17.50 11.66 1.17
N SER A 326 -17.12 12.77 0.53
CA SER A 326 -16.17 13.74 1.04
C SER A 326 -16.65 15.14 0.69
N GLU A 327 -16.81 16.00 1.71
CA GLU A 327 -17.34 17.36 1.53
C GLU A 327 -16.48 18.38 2.28
N ASN A 328 -16.29 19.56 1.67
CA ASN A 328 -15.66 20.72 2.28
C ASN A 328 -14.25 20.48 2.84
N ILE A 329 -13.46 19.65 2.15
CA ILE A 329 -12.05 19.44 2.45
C ILE A 329 -11.18 19.78 1.25
N THR A 330 -9.92 20.14 1.51
CA THR A 330 -8.88 20.17 0.48
C THR A 330 -8.62 18.76 -0.05
N GLU A 331 -7.81 18.66 -1.11
CA GLU A 331 -7.38 17.35 -1.62
C GLU A 331 -6.81 16.47 -0.50
N SER A 332 -7.23 15.21 -0.50
CA SER A 332 -6.77 14.18 0.42
C SER A 332 -6.10 13.08 -0.41
N GLU A 333 -4.98 12.58 0.08
CA GLU A 333 -4.18 11.58 -0.61
C GLU A 333 -3.92 10.35 0.27
N LEU A 334 -3.65 9.23 -0.39
CA LEU A 334 -3.09 8.03 0.23
C LEU A 334 -1.68 7.84 -0.30
N SER A 335 -0.68 8.00 0.56
CA SER A 335 0.73 7.81 0.21
C SER A 335 1.15 6.36 0.42
N PHE A 336 2.10 5.88 -0.38
CA PHE A 336 2.61 4.52 -0.36
C PHE A 336 4.14 4.50 -0.28
N ARG A 337 4.68 3.51 0.44
CA ARG A 337 6.09 3.13 0.42
C ARG A 337 6.23 1.61 0.41
N ALA A 338 7.34 1.12 -0.13
CA ALA A 338 7.70 -0.30 -0.11
C ALA A 338 9.02 -0.48 0.64
N ALA A 339 9.17 -1.60 1.32
CA ALA A 339 10.46 -2.04 1.82
C ALA A 339 11.33 -2.50 0.64
N LEU A 340 12.64 -2.35 0.78
CA LEU A 340 13.63 -2.78 -0.20
C LEU A 340 14.54 -3.85 0.40
N ASP A 341 15.01 -4.76 -0.44
CA ASP A 341 16.13 -5.65 -0.10
C ASP A 341 17.46 -4.87 -0.20
N ASP A 342 18.50 -5.37 0.46
CA ASP A 342 19.85 -4.81 0.34
C ASP A 342 20.29 -4.88 -1.13
N PRO A 343 20.82 -3.79 -1.71
CA PRO A 343 21.43 -3.85 -3.03
C PRO A 343 22.67 -4.76 -2.97
N ASP A 344 22.95 -5.46 -4.05
CA ASP A 344 24.24 -6.13 -4.25
C ASP A 344 25.28 -5.08 -4.67
N TYR A 345 26.48 -5.06 -4.09
CA TYR A 345 27.52 -4.06 -4.39
C TYR A 345 28.94 -4.49 -4.01
N GLU A 346 29.95 -3.74 -4.47
CA GLU A 346 31.35 -3.96 -4.10
C GLU A 346 31.64 -3.45 -2.68
N GLN A 347 32.26 -4.28 -1.84
CA GLN A 347 32.55 -3.95 -0.45
C GLN A 347 33.35 -2.63 -0.32
N ASN A 348 32.90 -1.75 0.58
CA ASN A 348 33.43 -0.39 0.81
C ASN A 348 33.17 0.62 -0.32
N ASP A 349 32.24 0.35 -1.25
CA ASP A 349 31.84 1.31 -2.28
C ASP A 349 30.69 2.24 -1.87
N ASP A 350 30.93 3.04 -0.83
CA ASP A 350 29.94 3.94 -0.24
C ASP A 350 29.49 5.03 -1.24
N ASP A 351 30.43 5.54 -2.05
CA ASP A 351 30.15 6.58 -3.06
C ASP A 351 29.29 6.05 -4.21
N GLY A 352 29.53 4.82 -4.66
CA GLY A 352 28.74 4.17 -5.70
C GLY A 352 27.29 4.01 -5.29
N LEU A 353 27.07 3.49 -4.08
CA LEU A 353 25.73 3.31 -3.52
C LEU A 353 24.97 4.62 -3.35
N ARG A 354 25.62 5.65 -2.80
CA ARG A 354 25.03 6.97 -2.61
C ARG A 354 24.66 7.62 -3.94
N GLU A 355 25.51 7.54 -4.96
CA GLU A 355 25.24 8.18 -6.25
C GLU A 355 24.21 7.42 -7.10
N VAL A 356 24.19 6.08 -7.06
CA VAL A 356 23.30 5.27 -7.91
C VAL A 356 21.95 5.00 -7.26
N TYR A 357 21.94 4.62 -5.98
CA TYR A 357 20.73 4.25 -5.27
C TYR A 357 20.21 5.36 -4.34
N GLY A 358 21.05 6.35 -4.00
CA GLY A 358 20.69 7.38 -3.03
C GLY A 358 20.68 6.86 -1.60
N LEU A 359 21.44 5.79 -1.31
CA LEU A 359 21.52 5.14 0.00
C LEU A 359 22.87 5.46 0.66
N GLU A 360 22.83 5.95 1.89
CA GLU A 360 23.98 6.12 2.77
C GLU A 360 23.97 5.07 3.91
N ASN A 361 25.06 4.97 4.68
CA ASN A 361 25.09 4.10 5.86
C ASN A 361 24.02 4.52 6.86
N ASP A 362 23.36 3.54 7.48
CA ASP A 362 22.28 3.71 8.44
C ASP A 362 20.97 4.31 7.85
N ASP A 363 20.89 4.52 6.54
CA ASP A 363 19.63 4.90 5.89
C ASP A 363 18.61 3.76 5.96
N ALA A 364 17.34 4.15 6.00
CA ALA A 364 16.22 3.21 6.00
C ALA A 364 16.03 2.56 4.61
N LEU A 365 15.98 1.23 4.55
CA LEU A 365 15.72 0.45 3.33
C LEU A 365 14.23 0.46 2.95
N ASN A 366 13.71 1.64 2.63
CA ASN A 366 12.39 1.80 2.00
C ASN A 366 12.42 2.82 0.87
N GLN A 367 11.47 2.68 -0.05
CA GLN A 367 11.23 3.63 -1.12
C GLN A 367 9.82 4.19 -1.02
N VAL A 368 9.72 5.53 -0.92
CA VAL A 368 8.45 6.23 -1.12
C VAL A 368 8.05 6.13 -2.59
N LEU A 369 6.90 5.49 -2.85
CA LEU A 369 6.39 5.24 -4.19
C LEU A 369 5.54 6.40 -4.74
N GLY A 370 5.09 7.29 -3.85
CA GLY A 370 4.24 8.44 -4.16
C GLY A 370 2.87 8.36 -3.52
N SER A 371 1.90 9.09 -4.09
CA SER A 371 0.55 9.21 -3.56
C SER A 371 -0.51 9.01 -4.64
N ALA A 372 -1.67 8.48 -4.25
CA ALA A 372 -2.89 8.53 -5.04
C ALA A 372 -3.87 9.55 -4.42
N SER A 373 -4.45 10.42 -5.25
CA SER A 373 -5.52 11.34 -4.82
C SER A 373 -6.79 10.55 -4.50
N THR A 374 -7.57 10.99 -3.51
CA THR A 374 -8.74 10.27 -2.96
C THR A 374 -10.01 11.13 -2.94
N PRO A 375 -10.49 11.61 -4.11
CA PRO A 375 -11.73 12.36 -4.20
C PRO A 375 -12.95 11.51 -3.86
N ALA A 376 -14.08 12.16 -3.56
CA ALA A 376 -15.36 11.48 -3.39
C ALA A 376 -15.73 10.68 -4.66
N GLY A 377 -16.24 9.47 -4.47
CA GLY A 377 -16.60 8.53 -5.54
C GLY A 377 -15.47 7.59 -5.98
N ARG A 378 -14.21 7.81 -5.56
CA ARG A 378 -13.10 6.95 -5.98
C ARG A 378 -13.11 5.60 -5.26
N CYS A 379 -13.00 4.53 -6.04
CA CYS A 379 -12.56 3.21 -5.59
C CYS A 379 -11.06 3.06 -5.84
N LEU A 380 -10.36 2.47 -4.89
CA LEU A 380 -8.92 2.24 -4.95
C LEU A 380 -8.61 0.86 -4.37
N ALA A 381 -7.69 0.09 -4.97
CA ALA A 381 -7.19 -1.15 -4.40
C ALA A 381 -5.67 -1.24 -4.53
N PHE A 382 -5.05 -1.85 -3.54
CA PHE A 382 -3.60 -2.02 -3.46
C PHE A 382 -3.23 -3.29 -2.69
N PRO A 383 -2.03 -3.83 -2.90
CA PRO A 383 -1.58 -5.00 -2.15
C PRO A 383 -1.13 -4.59 -0.75
N ASN A 384 -1.39 -5.44 0.24
CA ASN A 384 -1.12 -5.13 1.65
C ASN A 384 0.39 -5.07 1.99
N VAL A 385 1.26 -5.48 1.05
CA VAL A 385 2.71 -5.32 1.14
C VAL A 385 3.16 -3.86 0.95
N LEU A 386 2.28 -2.99 0.43
CA LEU A 386 2.56 -1.57 0.36
C LEU A 386 2.14 -0.91 1.66
N GLN A 387 3.12 -0.42 2.40
CA GLN A 387 2.82 0.41 3.54
C GLN A 387 2.24 1.73 3.08
N HIS A 388 1.20 2.18 3.76
CA HIS A 388 0.47 3.36 3.36
C HIS A 388 0.17 4.29 4.53
N ARG A 389 -0.11 5.54 4.21
CA ARG A 389 -0.60 6.53 5.17
C ARG A 389 -1.56 7.50 4.52
N VAL A 390 -2.54 7.96 5.29
CA VAL A 390 -3.42 9.05 4.88
C VAL A 390 -2.65 10.37 5.01
N GLY A 391 -2.62 11.16 3.95
CA GLY A 391 -2.03 12.50 3.95
C GLY A 391 -2.82 13.49 4.81
N SER A 392 -2.19 14.60 5.19
CA SER A 392 -2.89 15.70 5.86
C SER A 392 -3.87 16.39 4.91
N PHE A 393 -4.95 16.94 5.47
CA PHE A 393 -5.89 17.78 4.73
C PHE A 393 -6.62 18.70 5.71
N ARG A 394 -7.28 19.72 5.18
CA ARG A 394 -7.99 20.73 5.98
C ARG A 394 -9.31 21.12 5.36
N LEU A 395 -10.10 21.90 6.07
CA LEU A 395 -11.31 22.49 5.53
C LEU A 395 -10.99 23.38 4.31
N ALA A 396 -11.79 23.22 3.24
CA ALA A 396 -11.72 24.08 2.07
C ALA A 396 -12.33 25.46 2.38
N ASP A 397 -13.51 25.47 3.01
CA ASP A 397 -14.12 26.62 3.67
C ASP A 397 -14.02 26.42 5.19
N PRO A 398 -13.14 27.18 5.89
CA PRO A 398 -12.91 27.01 7.32
C PRO A 398 -14.10 27.42 8.20
N THR A 399 -15.15 28.01 7.63
CA THR A 399 -16.35 28.42 8.39
C THR A 399 -17.42 27.34 8.50
N ARG A 400 -17.28 26.25 7.73
CA ARG A 400 -18.24 25.15 7.68
C ARG A 400 -17.56 23.84 8.07
N PRO A 401 -18.27 22.89 8.69
CA PRO A 401 -17.71 21.56 8.89
C PRO A 401 -17.45 20.86 7.55
N GLY A 402 -16.61 19.84 7.57
CA GLY A 402 -16.28 19.00 6.44
C GLY A 402 -15.96 17.58 6.87
N HIS A 403 -15.96 16.65 5.93
CA HIS A 403 -15.71 15.25 6.23
C HIS A 403 -15.09 14.48 5.06
N ARG A 404 -14.54 13.32 5.40
CA ARG A 404 -14.09 12.27 4.47
C ARG A 404 -14.57 10.93 5.00
N LYS A 405 -15.37 10.22 4.22
CA LYS A 405 -15.95 8.92 4.61
C LYS A 405 -15.44 7.79 3.73
N ILE A 406 -15.08 6.67 4.36
CA ILE A 406 -14.45 5.54 3.68
C ILE A 406 -15.07 4.20 4.05
N LEU A 407 -15.27 3.34 3.04
CA LEU A 407 -15.60 1.93 3.18
C LEU A 407 -14.38 1.15 2.72
N ALA A 408 -13.78 0.36 3.61
CA ALA A 408 -12.66 -0.51 3.29
C ALA A 408 -13.07 -1.98 3.37
N PHE A 409 -12.59 -2.73 2.41
CA PHE A 409 -12.62 -4.19 2.36
C PHE A 409 -11.18 -4.69 2.42
N PHE A 410 -10.85 -5.44 3.46
CA PHE A 410 -9.57 -6.14 3.57
C PHE A 410 -9.77 -7.58 3.13
N LEU A 411 -9.19 -7.93 1.98
CA LEU A 411 -9.27 -9.26 1.40
C LEU A 411 -8.25 -10.16 2.10
N VAL A 412 -8.74 -11.18 2.79
CA VAL A 412 -7.94 -12.28 3.32
C VAL A 412 -7.44 -13.14 2.16
N ASP A 413 -6.23 -13.70 2.28
CA ASP A 413 -5.63 -14.62 1.31
C ASP A 413 -6.64 -15.66 0.81
N PRO A 414 -7.05 -15.62 -0.47
CA PRO A 414 -8.03 -16.55 -1.02
C PRO A 414 -7.57 -18.01 -1.08
N SER A 415 -6.29 -18.30 -0.81
CA SER A 415 -5.75 -19.65 -0.75
C SER A 415 -5.85 -20.29 0.65
N GLU A 416 -6.23 -19.50 1.65
CA GLU A 416 -6.29 -19.89 3.05
C GLU A 416 -7.70 -19.66 3.63
N THR A 417 -8.00 -20.30 4.75
CA THR A 417 -9.26 -20.07 5.46
C THR A 417 -9.01 -19.90 6.95
N ILE A 418 -9.17 -18.67 7.44
CA ILE A 418 -9.04 -18.32 8.86
C ILE A 418 -10.39 -18.45 9.57
N VAL A 419 -10.39 -18.22 10.88
CA VAL A 419 -11.60 -18.23 11.70
C VAL A 419 -12.44 -16.98 11.39
N SER A 420 -13.71 -17.17 11.06
CA SER A 420 -14.61 -16.09 10.62
C SER A 420 -15.87 -15.98 11.47
N THR A 421 -16.74 -15.04 11.12
CA THR A 421 -18.10 -14.90 11.67
C THR A 421 -19.02 -16.08 11.35
N SER A 422 -18.59 -17.04 10.53
CA SER A 422 -19.27 -18.33 10.34
C SER A 422 -18.91 -19.35 11.42
N ASP A 423 -17.71 -19.25 11.99
CA ASP A 423 -17.23 -20.12 13.07
C ASP A 423 -17.60 -19.60 14.45
N VAL A 424 -17.71 -18.28 14.59
CA VAL A 424 -17.91 -17.59 15.86
C VAL A 424 -19.27 -16.89 15.83
N PRO A 425 -20.22 -17.28 16.71
CA PRO A 425 -21.50 -16.60 16.85
C PRO A 425 -21.32 -15.11 17.23
N PRO A 426 -22.34 -14.26 17.00
CA PRO A 426 -22.27 -12.85 17.37
C PRO A 426 -21.91 -12.68 18.86
N GLN A 427 -20.89 -11.86 19.10
CA GLN A 427 -20.33 -11.61 20.44
C GLN A 427 -20.96 -10.38 21.12
N GLN A 428 -21.77 -9.63 20.38
CA GLN A 428 -22.33 -8.36 20.80
C GLN A 428 -23.45 -8.53 21.84
N PRO A 429 -23.69 -7.54 22.74
CA PRO A 429 -24.65 -7.64 23.84
C PRO A 429 -26.10 -7.92 23.44
N TRP A 430 -26.48 -7.62 22.21
CA TRP A 430 -27.81 -7.90 21.68
C TRP A 430 -28.04 -9.40 21.37
N SER A 431 -26.96 -10.19 21.28
CA SER A 431 -27.03 -11.61 20.93
C SER A 431 -27.15 -12.49 22.17
N PRO A 432 -27.96 -13.56 22.15
CA PRO A 432 -27.96 -14.57 23.23
C PRO A 432 -26.63 -15.33 23.34
N THR A 433 -25.78 -15.28 22.32
CA THR A 433 -24.43 -15.87 22.31
C THR A 433 -23.33 -14.90 22.73
N SER A 434 -23.69 -13.73 23.26
CA SER A 434 -22.76 -12.69 23.70
C SER A 434 -21.71 -13.28 24.65
N THR A 435 -20.43 -13.05 24.34
CA THR A 435 -19.28 -13.50 25.13
C THR A 435 -18.63 -12.37 25.92
N MET A 436 -18.97 -11.12 25.60
CA MET A 436 -18.42 -9.94 26.25
C MET A 436 -19.43 -8.79 26.27
N THR A 437 -19.30 -7.90 27.25
CA THR A 437 -20.02 -6.62 27.29
C THR A 437 -19.39 -5.60 26.33
N LEU A 438 -20.11 -4.52 26.02
CA LEU A 438 -19.55 -3.41 25.24
C LEU A 438 -18.33 -2.78 25.91
N ALA A 439 -18.33 -2.65 27.25
CA ALA A 439 -17.19 -2.13 28.00
C ALA A 439 -15.96 -3.03 27.82
N GLN A 440 -16.12 -4.35 28.00
CA GLN A 440 -15.04 -5.31 27.77
C GLN A 440 -14.55 -5.29 26.31
N ALA A 441 -15.45 -5.18 25.33
CA ALA A 441 -15.07 -5.07 23.92
C ALA A 441 -14.23 -3.82 23.63
N LYS A 442 -14.54 -2.68 24.27
CA LYS A 442 -13.74 -1.46 24.19
C LYS A 442 -12.37 -1.63 24.86
N ASP A 443 -12.32 -2.25 26.04
CA ASP A 443 -11.07 -2.55 26.74
C ASP A 443 -10.17 -3.49 25.92
N PHE A 444 -10.75 -4.50 25.27
CA PHE A 444 -10.01 -5.40 24.38
C PHE A 444 -9.53 -4.70 23.11
N ARG A 445 -10.34 -3.79 22.54
CA ARG A 445 -9.90 -2.95 21.42
C ARG A 445 -8.68 -2.11 21.81
N GLU A 446 -8.68 -1.47 22.97
CA GLU A 446 -7.53 -0.67 23.42
C GLU A 446 -6.28 -1.53 23.58
N GLN A 447 -6.41 -2.72 24.16
CA GLN A 447 -5.31 -3.70 24.27
C GLN A 447 -4.80 -4.15 22.90
N LEU A 448 -5.70 -4.47 21.97
CA LEU A 448 -5.34 -4.81 20.59
C LEU A 448 -4.66 -3.64 19.88
N MET A 449 -5.13 -2.41 20.07
CA MET A 449 -4.49 -1.22 19.49
C MET A 449 -3.10 -0.98 20.06
N GLN A 450 -2.90 -1.24 21.36
CA GLN A 450 -1.58 -1.17 21.99
C GLN A 450 -0.64 -2.24 21.43
N GLU A 451 -1.11 -3.48 21.29
CA GLU A 451 -0.36 -4.58 20.68
C GLU A 451 0.01 -4.27 19.23
N ARG A 452 -0.94 -3.74 18.46
CA ARG A 452 -0.70 -3.33 17.07
C ARG A 452 0.22 -2.15 16.95
N LYS A 453 0.21 -1.21 17.89
CA LYS A 453 1.18 -0.12 17.90
C LYS A 453 2.60 -0.68 18.06
N PHE A 454 2.79 -1.59 19.01
CA PHE A 454 4.08 -2.27 19.17
C PHE A 454 4.48 -3.04 17.91
N PHE A 455 3.54 -3.77 17.29
CA PHE A 455 3.78 -4.42 16.01
C PHE A 455 4.15 -3.43 14.90
N VAL A 456 3.43 -2.31 14.76
CA VAL A 456 3.72 -1.29 13.74
C VAL A 456 5.10 -0.68 13.95
N ASP A 457 5.46 -0.38 15.20
CA ASP A 457 6.78 0.17 15.55
C ASP A 457 7.87 -0.86 15.21
N GLU A 458 7.76 -2.11 15.66
CA GLU A 458 8.73 -3.18 15.36
C GLU A 458 8.78 -3.55 13.87
N HIS A 459 7.64 -3.63 13.19
CA HIS A 459 7.56 -3.96 11.76
C HIS A 459 8.10 -2.80 10.91
N ASN A 460 7.88 -1.56 11.32
CA ASN A 460 8.58 -0.41 10.75
C ASN A 460 10.09 -0.60 10.91
N GLU A 461 10.59 -0.73 12.14
CA GLU A 461 12.03 -0.86 12.42
C GLU A 461 12.69 -2.05 11.70
N GLN A 462 12.02 -3.20 11.62
CA GLN A 462 12.62 -4.43 11.08
C GLN A 462 12.50 -4.59 9.56
N ILE A 463 11.46 -4.01 8.95
CA ILE A 463 11.17 -4.22 7.51
C ILE A 463 11.36 -2.94 6.69
N TYR A 464 10.83 -1.81 7.15
CA TYR A 464 10.84 -0.57 6.36
C TYR A 464 11.97 0.39 6.78
N GLU A 465 12.36 0.38 8.04
CA GLU A 465 13.35 1.27 8.65
C GLU A 465 14.60 0.48 9.07
N ARG A 466 14.73 -0.74 8.55
CA ARG A 466 15.94 -1.55 8.68
C ARG A 466 17.10 -0.74 8.13
N ALA A 467 18.03 -0.42 9.02
CA ALA A 467 19.24 0.32 8.68
C ALA A 467 20.06 -0.49 7.69
N PHE A 468 20.43 0.14 6.58
CA PHE A 468 21.40 -0.40 5.66
C PHE A 468 22.81 -0.29 6.27
N SER A 469 23.53 -1.40 6.38
CA SER A 469 24.87 -1.45 6.97
C SER A 469 25.91 -1.74 5.92
N LEU A 470 26.81 -0.76 5.68
CA LEU A 470 27.87 -0.89 4.69
C LEU A 470 28.97 -1.90 5.10
N CYS A 471 28.99 -2.33 6.37
CA CYS A 471 30.06 -3.13 6.97
C CYS A 471 29.85 -4.66 6.96
N GLU A 472 28.66 -5.16 6.58
CA GLU A 472 28.27 -6.56 6.83
C GLU A 472 28.13 -7.47 5.59
N HIS A 473 28.53 -7.00 4.40
CA HIS A 473 28.43 -7.77 3.15
C HIS A 473 29.75 -8.34 2.64
#